data_AF-A0A9P6WRV7-F1
#
_entry.id   AF-A0A9P6WRV7-F1
#
_cell.length_a   1.000
_cell.length_b   1.000
_cell.length_c   1.000
_cell.angle_alpha   90.00
_cell.angle_beta   90.00
_cell.angle_gamma   90.00
#
_symmetry.space_group_name_H-M   'P 1'
#
loop_
_entity.id
_entity.type
_entity.pdbx_description
1 polymer ?
#
loop_
_entity_poly.entity_id
_entity_poly.type
_entity_poly.pdbx_seq_one_letter_code
_entity_poly.pdbx_strand_id
1 'polypeptide(L)'
;MLGRAVDMVSKAGKPAPKTYGQDRDTNAWKRLLEQKGIDGVIIATPWEYHAPMAIAAMQAGVAVGCEVHRHPVHAAGERLLPP
;
A
#
# COMPACT_ATOMS: atom_id res chain seq x y z
N MET A 1 6.39 11.42 -1.30
CA MET A 1 6.12 10.22 -2.11
C MET A 1 5.04 10.47 -3.17
N LEU A 2 3.88 11.04 -2.83
CA LEU A 2 2.76 11.24 -3.76
C LEU A 2 3.12 12.00 -5.06
N GLY A 3 3.76 13.17 -4.96
CA GLY A 3 4.14 13.96 -6.15
C GLY A 3 5.05 13.18 -7.12
N ARG A 4 6.05 12.48 -6.59
CA ARG A 4 6.95 11.62 -7.39
C ARG A 4 6.20 10.52 -8.13
N ALA A 5 5.18 9.91 -7.50
CA ALA A 5 4.37 8.88 -8.15
C ALA A 5 3.52 9.47 -9.29
N VAL A 6 2.92 10.64 -9.09
CA VAL A 6 2.17 11.36 -10.13
C VAL A 6 3.07 11.72 -11.32
N ASP A 7 4.29 12.20 -11.06
CA ASP A 7 5.27 12.50 -12.11
C ASP A 7 5.63 11.27 -12.94
N MET A 8 5.72 10.08 -12.32
CA MET A 8 5.97 8.82 -13.04
C MET A 8 4.82 8.47 -13.97
N VAL A 9 3.58 8.65 -13.53
CA VAL A 9 2.39 8.42 -14.38
C VAL A 9 2.36 9.39 -15.56
N SER A 10 2.67 10.66 -15.31
CA SER A 10 2.76 11.68 -16.36
C SER A 10 3.84 11.35 -17.40
N LYS A 11 5.04 10.98 -16.95
CA LYS A 11 6.14 10.55 -17.84
C LYS A 11 5.80 9.31 -18.68
N ALA A 12 4.93 8.45 -18.17
CA ALA A 12 4.41 7.30 -18.91
C ALA A 12 3.28 7.65 -19.92
N GLY A 13 2.91 8.93 -20.06
CA GLY A 13 1.86 9.40 -20.97
C GLY A 13 0.45 8.91 -20.57
N LYS A 14 0.23 8.61 -19.29
CA LYS A 14 -1.05 8.11 -18.78
C LYS A 14 -1.87 9.23 -18.15
N PRO A 15 -3.21 9.11 -18.10
CA PRO A 15 -4.07 10.07 -17.41
C PRO A 15 -3.65 10.24 -15.96
N ALA A 16 -3.75 11.47 -15.44
CA ALA A 16 -3.46 11.74 -14.05
C ALA A 16 -4.43 10.95 -13.15
N PRO A 17 -3.93 10.18 -12.17
CA PRO A 17 -4.79 9.45 -11.27
C PRO A 17 -5.45 10.43 -10.30
N LYS A 18 -6.66 10.09 -9.85
CA LYS A 18 -7.23 10.77 -8.69
C LYS A 18 -6.36 10.47 -7.48
N THR A 19 -5.99 11.50 -6.74
CA THR A 19 -5.05 11.40 -5.62
C THR A 19 -5.68 11.86 -4.32
N TYR A 20 -5.24 11.25 -3.23
CA TYR A 20 -5.68 11.54 -1.87
C TYR A 20 -4.44 11.75 -0.98
N GLY A 21 -4.48 12.69 -0.04
CA GLY A 21 -3.40 12.93 0.93
C GLY A 21 -2.49 14.14 0.64
N GLN A 22 -2.87 15.01 -0.28
CA GLN A 22 -2.19 16.30 -0.52
C GLN A 22 -2.23 17.20 0.73
N ASP A 23 -3.29 17.06 1.53
CA ASP A 23 -3.50 17.70 2.83
C ASP A 23 -2.68 17.09 3.97
N ARG A 24 -1.88 16.05 3.69
CA ARG A 24 -1.05 15.32 4.67
C ARG A 24 -1.86 14.64 5.78
N ASP A 25 -3.16 14.41 5.57
CA ASP A 25 -3.97 13.60 6.46
C ASP A 25 -3.57 12.12 6.34
N THR A 26 -3.13 11.52 7.44
CA THR A 26 -2.73 10.10 7.51
C THR A 26 -3.93 9.15 7.29
N ASN A 27 -5.16 9.65 7.39
CA ASN A 27 -6.39 8.92 7.12
C ASN A 27 -6.97 9.16 5.73
N ALA A 28 -6.27 9.86 4.83
CA ALA A 28 -6.79 10.20 3.50
C ALA A 28 -7.20 8.97 2.66
N TRP A 29 -6.64 7.80 2.95
CA TRP A 29 -7.00 6.51 2.33
C TRP A 29 -8.46 6.09 2.60
N LYS A 30 -9.11 6.58 3.66
CA LYS A 30 -10.53 6.30 3.92
C LYS A 30 -11.43 6.94 2.85
N ARG A 31 -11.10 8.18 2.45
CA ARG A 31 -11.78 8.88 1.34
C ARG A 31 -11.56 8.20 -0.02
N LEU A 32 -10.49 7.42 -0.16
CA LEU A 32 -10.28 6.56 -1.32
C LEU A 32 -11.28 5.40 -1.32
N LEU A 33 -11.52 4.74 -0.18
CA LEU A 33 -12.49 3.64 -0.08
C LEU A 33 -13.95 4.06 -0.31
N GLU A 34 -14.26 5.34 -0.09
CA GLU A 34 -15.59 5.91 -0.42
C GLU A 34 -15.81 6.07 -1.94
N GLN A 35 -14.76 5.97 -2.77
CA GLN A 35 -14.88 6.06 -4.21
C GLN A 35 -15.54 4.80 -4.78
N LYS A 36 -16.65 5.00 -5.49
CA LYS A 36 -17.33 3.93 -6.21
C LYS A 36 -16.49 3.42 -7.39
N GLY A 37 -16.56 2.12 -7.65
CA GLY A 37 -15.93 1.48 -8.81
C GLY A 37 -14.44 1.17 -8.64
N ILE A 38 -13.94 1.08 -7.40
CA ILE A 38 -12.62 0.51 -7.13
C ILE A 38 -12.77 -1.01 -7.02
N ASP A 39 -12.02 -1.75 -7.85
CA ASP A 39 -12.02 -3.21 -7.84
C ASP A 39 -11.14 -3.79 -6.72
N GLY A 40 -10.03 -3.11 -6.40
CA GLY A 40 -9.09 -3.55 -5.39
C GLY A 40 -8.11 -2.48 -4.92
N VAL A 41 -7.46 -2.73 -3.79
CA VAL A 41 -6.39 -1.91 -3.22
C VAL A 41 -5.11 -2.71 -3.02
N ILE A 42 -3.97 -2.06 -3.21
CA ILE A 42 -2.65 -2.57 -2.82
C ILE A 42 -2.15 -1.77 -1.61
N ILE A 43 -1.87 -2.47 -0.52
CA ILE A 43 -1.39 -1.86 0.73
C ILE A 43 0.13 -2.10 0.82
N ALA A 44 0.90 -1.02 0.69
CA ALA A 44 2.35 -0.99 0.79
C ALA A 44 2.80 0.11 1.78
N THR A 45 2.16 0.12 2.94
CA THR A 45 2.40 1.08 4.02
C THR A 45 3.26 0.42 5.11
N PRO A 46 3.64 1.13 6.19
CA PRO A 46 4.15 0.45 7.38
C PRO A 46 3.17 -0.61 7.91
N TRP A 47 3.68 -1.67 8.52
CA TRP A 47 2.89 -2.86 8.90
C TRP A 47 1.80 -2.58 9.92
N GLU A 48 1.99 -1.59 10.79
CA GLU A 48 0.98 -1.15 11.75
C GLU A 48 -0.32 -0.67 11.07
N TYR A 49 -0.24 -0.28 9.79
CA TYR A 49 -1.41 0.13 9.00
C TYR A 49 -2.01 -0.99 8.16
N HIS A 50 -1.32 -2.11 7.97
CA HIS A 50 -1.78 -3.19 7.09
C HIS A 50 -3.13 -3.74 7.54
N ALA A 51 -3.23 -4.17 8.80
CA ALA A 51 -4.47 -4.73 9.33
C ALA A 51 -5.67 -3.75 9.28
N PRO A 52 -5.58 -2.51 9.82
CA PRO A 52 -6.74 -1.61 9.78
C PRO A 52 -7.14 -1.20 8.35
N MET A 53 -6.19 -1.02 7.44
CA MET A 53 -6.51 -0.70 6.04
C MET A 53 -7.13 -1.89 5.30
N ALA A 54 -6.61 -3.10 5.50
CA ALA A 54 -7.14 -4.31 4.88
C ALA A 54 -8.56 -4.59 5.35
N ILE A 55 -8.81 -4.51 6.67
CA ILE A 55 -10.14 -4.71 7.25
C ILE A 55 -11.14 -3.69 6.69
N ALA A 56 -10.78 -2.40 6.69
CA ALA A 56 -11.66 -1.35 6.18
C ALA A 56 -11.96 -1.53 4.68
N ALA A 57 -10.97 -1.92 3.87
CA ALA A 57 -11.17 -2.19 2.45
C ALA A 57 -12.10 -3.39 2.21
N MET A 58 -11.91 -4.49 2.96
CA MET A 58 -12.79 -5.66 2.88
C MET A 58 -14.22 -5.33 3.34
N GLN A 59 -14.38 -4.51 4.39
CA GLN A 59 -15.70 -4.02 4.83
C GLN A 59 -16.38 -3.14 3.76
N ALA A 60 -15.59 -2.40 2.98
CA ALA A 60 -16.09 -1.63 1.83
C ALA A 60 -16.36 -2.50 0.59
N GLY A 61 -16.14 -3.82 0.66
CA GLY A 61 -16.34 -4.75 -0.46
C GLY A 61 -15.24 -4.68 -1.53
N VAL A 62 -14.07 -4.15 -1.19
CA VAL A 62 -12.94 -3.95 -2.12
C VAL A 62 -11.90 -5.05 -1.91
N ALA A 63 -11.40 -5.66 -2.99
CA ALA A 63 -10.38 -6.70 -2.92
C ALA A 63 -9.04 -6.14 -2.38
N VAL A 64 -8.29 -6.94 -1.63
CA VAL A 64 -7.06 -6.48 -0.96
C VAL A 64 -5.84 -7.30 -1.38
N GLY A 65 -4.80 -6.62 -1.87
CA GLY A 65 -3.44 -7.14 -1.94
C GLY A 65 -2.57 -6.45 -0.89
N CYS A 66 -2.17 -7.16 0.16
CA CYS A 66 -1.31 -6.62 1.21
C CYS A 66 0.14 -7.03 0.99
N GLU A 67 1.07 -6.08 1.01
CA GLU A 67 2.49 -6.37 0.97
C GLU A 67 2.94 -7.10 2.24
N VAL A 68 4.02 -7.88 2.11
CA VAL A 68 4.65 -8.60 3.22
C VAL A 68 6.07 -8.11 3.40
N HIS A 69 6.53 -8.01 4.64
CA HIS A 69 7.94 -7.71 4.89
C HIS A 69 8.83 -8.67 4.12
N ARG A 70 9.85 -8.11 3.45
CA ARG A 70 10.98 -8.91 3.00
C ARG A 70 11.70 -9.46 4.24
N HIS A 71 11.46 -10.72 4.58
CA HIS A 71 12.39 -11.47 5.39
C HIS A 71 13.60 -11.85 4.51
N PRO A 72 14.85 -11.58 4.91
CA PRO A 72 16.00 -12.12 4.20
C PRO A 72 16.03 -13.63 4.44
N VAL A 73 15.42 -14.42 3.55
CA VAL A 73 15.45 -15.89 3.65
C VAL A 73 16.82 -16.47 3.27
N HIS A 74 17.77 -15.68 2.78
CA HIS A 74 19.14 -16.12 2.43
C HIS A 74 20.23 -15.07 2.69
N ALA A 75 20.25 -14.43 3.85
CA ALA A 75 21.40 -13.61 4.27
C ALA A 75 22.01 -14.03 5.63
N ALA A 76 21.76 -15.26 6.06
CA ALA A 76 22.44 -15.89 7.19
C ALA A 76 23.03 -17.22 6.72
N GLY A 77 24.12 -17.13 5.96
CA GLY A 77 25.09 -18.20 5.94
C GLY A 77 25.68 -18.33 7.34
N GLU A 78 25.50 -19.50 7.92
CA GLU A 78 26.24 -20.07 9.05
C GLU A 78 25.92 -19.56 10.47
N ARG A 79 25.69 -20.58 11.31
CA ARG A 79 25.95 -20.65 12.75
C ARG A 79 24.86 -20.09 13.67
N LEU A 80 24.00 -21.01 14.12
CA LEU A 80 23.81 -21.21 15.56
C LEU A 80 23.08 -22.53 15.84
N LEU A 81 23.83 -23.60 16.12
CA LEU A 81 23.53 -24.59 17.16
C LEU A 81 24.84 -25.38 17.46
N PRO A 82 25.41 -25.33 18.68
CA PRO A 82 26.47 -26.24 19.12
C PRO A 82 25.87 -27.59 19.61
N PRO A 83 26.70 -28.65 19.80
CA PRO A 83 26.33 -30.06 19.60
C PRO A 83 25.32 -30.63 20.60
#